data_AF-A0A1Z9FKB1-F1
#
_entry.id   AF-A0A1Z9FKB1-F1
#
_cell.length_a   1.000
_cell.length_b   1.000
_cell.length_c   1.000
_cell.angle_alpha   90.00
_cell.angle_beta   90.00
_cell.angle_gamma   90.00
#
_symmetry.space_group_name_H-M   'P 1'
#
loop_
_entity.id
_entity.type
_entity.pdbx_description
1 polymer ?
#
loop_
_entity_poly.entity_id
_entity_poly.type
_entity_poly.pdbx_seq_one_letter_code
_entity_poly.pdbx_strand_id
1 'polypeptide(L)'
;MKRFFLVLTASLAPCFAELPQMSDKTEWLGYFVGWESRSSDFGIGADGESLLHPKKSGKRAGHKELKIHYIIEEEVKGRWVRRQFLKEGGLESETEKGLDPKKPVVLVTTVTGETKVEWTHVVARGKISVMPKILEKKTENKVRVGMEFALPRLYRFQEEPTGRELKKKVGSDYIKAKRLKDGKSVRVKFHEVEDDVTSEEFLGEGASEIEVKSEGILGNSVVIENGRDKAGRIDVKTKGPLYNSFRMTWMANEEKLGTKDCFVTFAVE
;
A
#
# COMPACT_ATOMS: atom_id res chain seq x y z
N MET A 1 51.24 19.29 -7.89
CA MET A 1 51.31 17.84 -8.26
C MET A 1 51.97 17.13 -7.09
N LYS A 2 51.47 16.09 -6.42
CA LYS A 2 50.39 15.13 -6.59
C LYS A 2 49.73 14.90 -5.21
N ARG A 3 48.42 14.66 -5.22
CA ARG A 3 47.59 14.27 -4.07
C ARG A 3 47.93 12.83 -3.64
N PHE A 4 47.96 12.55 -2.34
CA PHE A 4 47.72 11.20 -1.81
C PHE A 4 46.39 11.23 -1.06
N PHE A 5 45.36 10.71 -1.73
CA PHE A 5 44.08 10.35 -1.12
C PHE A 5 44.27 8.98 -0.47
N LEU A 6 44.19 8.91 0.86
CA LEU A 6 43.97 7.64 1.55
C LEU A 6 42.45 7.39 1.54
N VAL A 7 41.99 6.53 0.64
CA VAL A 7 40.59 6.09 0.60
C VAL A 7 40.44 5.00 1.65
N LEU A 8 39.85 5.34 2.79
CA LEU A 8 39.34 4.37 3.74
C LEU A 8 38.07 3.75 3.14
N THR A 9 38.21 2.62 2.45
CA THR A 9 37.08 1.77 2.07
C THR A 9 36.64 0.99 3.30
N ALA A 10 35.88 1.64 4.17
CA ALA A 10 35.06 0.93 5.13
C ALA A 10 33.88 0.31 4.36
N SER A 11 34.04 -0.94 3.93
CA SER A 11 32.94 -1.78 3.50
C SER A 11 32.07 -2.12 4.72
N LEU A 12 31.24 -1.17 5.15
CA LEU A 12 30.09 -1.47 5.98
C LEU A 12 29.08 -2.14 5.04
N ALA A 13 29.07 -3.47 5.04
CA ALA A 13 27.86 -4.16 4.63
C ALA A 13 26.74 -3.63 5.55
N PRO A 14 25.65 -3.07 5.02
CA PRO A 14 24.52 -2.69 5.84
C PRO A 14 24.01 -3.97 6.51
N CYS A 15 24.27 -4.08 7.82
CA CYS A 15 23.76 -5.17 8.64
C CYS A 15 22.38 -4.71 9.09
N PHE A 16 21.38 -4.98 8.25
CA PHE A 16 20.01 -4.71 8.62
C PHE A 16 19.61 -5.72 9.72
N ALA A 17 19.06 -5.22 10.82
CA ALA A 17 18.54 -6.07 11.90
C ALA A 17 17.04 -6.33 11.67
N GLU A 18 16.53 -7.45 12.20
CA GLU A 18 15.08 -7.68 12.30
C GLU A 18 14.38 -6.51 12.99
N LEU A 19 13.13 -6.23 12.61
CA LEU A 19 12.43 -5.03 13.06
C LEU A 19 12.18 -5.02 14.57
N PRO A 20 12.74 -4.05 15.32
CA PRO A 20 12.53 -3.97 16.76
C PRO A 20 11.13 -3.44 17.10
N GLN A 21 10.44 -4.07 18.06
CA GLN A 21 9.09 -3.65 18.47
C GLN A 21 9.10 -2.41 19.37
N MET A 22 8.17 -1.49 19.12
CA MET A 22 7.85 -0.36 20.00
C MET A 22 7.11 -0.84 21.25
N SER A 23 7.44 -0.21 22.38
CA SER A 23 6.84 -0.47 23.70
C SER A 23 6.14 0.75 24.29
N ASP A 24 6.24 1.91 23.62
CA ASP A 24 6.12 3.20 24.30
C ASP A 24 4.66 3.66 24.46
N LYS A 25 3.75 3.12 23.65
CA LYS A 25 2.31 3.35 23.75
C LYS A 25 1.55 2.05 23.48
N THR A 26 0.53 1.76 24.28
CA THR A 26 -0.28 0.54 24.16
C THR A 26 -0.89 0.35 22.76
N GLU A 27 -1.33 1.44 22.12
CA GLU A 27 -1.92 1.39 20.77
C GLU A 27 -0.90 1.09 19.65
N TRP A 28 0.38 1.21 19.95
CA TRP A 28 1.50 0.97 19.04
C TRP A 28 2.33 -0.26 19.45
N LEU A 29 1.87 -1.04 20.43
CA LEU A 29 2.51 -2.28 20.82
C LEU A 29 2.53 -3.25 19.62
N GLY A 30 3.69 -3.84 19.34
CA GLY A 30 3.90 -4.74 18.20
C GLY A 30 4.25 -4.03 16.88
N TYR A 31 4.17 -2.70 16.83
CA TYR A 31 4.62 -1.92 15.67
C TYR A 31 6.12 -1.63 15.76
N PHE A 32 6.78 -1.58 14.62
CA PHE A 32 8.14 -1.08 14.48
C PHE A 32 8.15 0.44 14.34
N VAL A 33 7.33 0.99 13.44
CA VAL A 33 7.16 2.43 13.26
C VAL A 33 5.70 2.81 13.13
N GLY A 34 5.40 4.03 13.55
CA GLY A 34 4.10 4.66 13.41
C GLY A 34 4.23 6.07 12.86
N TRP A 35 3.13 6.60 12.33
CA TRP A 35 2.93 8.01 12.01
C TRP A 35 1.52 8.42 12.40
N GLU A 36 1.42 9.43 13.25
CA GLU A 36 0.15 9.97 13.72
C GLU A 36 -0.31 11.16 12.86
N SER A 37 -1.51 11.09 12.28
CA SER A 37 -2.11 12.18 11.50
C SER A 37 -3.47 12.60 12.04
N ARG A 38 -4.06 13.68 11.50
CA ARG A 38 -5.38 14.16 11.92
C ARG A 38 -6.49 13.16 11.58
N SER A 39 -6.43 12.58 10.38
CA SER A 39 -7.48 11.72 9.80
C SER A 39 -7.17 10.24 9.93
N SER A 40 -5.91 9.85 10.14
CA SER A 40 -5.51 8.46 10.28
C SER A 40 -4.19 8.29 11.04
N ASP A 41 -3.94 7.08 11.55
CA ASP A 41 -2.59 6.62 11.90
C ASP A 41 -2.12 5.60 10.88
N PHE A 42 -0.85 5.65 10.50
CA PHE A 42 -0.24 4.59 9.69
C PHE A 42 0.86 3.91 10.50
N GLY A 43 0.90 2.59 10.48
CA GLY A 43 1.91 1.83 11.20
C GLY A 43 2.41 0.64 10.42
N ILE A 44 3.66 0.28 10.67
CA ILE A 44 4.30 -0.93 10.16
C ILE A 44 4.64 -1.82 11.34
N GLY A 45 4.07 -3.01 11.36
CA GLY A 45 4.32 -4.07 12.32
C GLY A 45 5.76 -4.58 12.27
N ALA A 46 6.27 -5.11 13.38
CA ALA A 46 7.56 -5.82 13.37
C ALA A 46 7.52 -7.11 12.52
N ASP A 47 6.33 -7.64 12.24
CA ASP A 47 6.05 -8.76 11.35
C ASP A 47 5.87 -8.34 9.87
N GLY A 48 5.93 -7.04 9.58
CA GLY A 48 5.71 -6.46 8.25
C GLY A 48 4.24 -6.25 7.88
N GLU A 49 3.30 -6.55 8.77
CA GLU A 49 1.91 -6.16 8.57
C GLU A 49 1.78 -4.65 8.72
N SER A 50 1.37 -3.96 7.65
CA SER A 50 1.15 -2.52 7.69
C SER A 50 -0.34 -2.21 7.81
N LEU A 51 -0.69 -1.31 8.71
CA LEU A 51 -2.07 -0.97 9.03
C LEU A 51 -2.28 0.55 8.95
N LEU A 52 -3.31 0.96 8.23
CA LEU A 52 -3.79 2.34 8.20
C LEU A 52 -5.10 2.41 9.00
N HIS A 53 -5.10 3.16 10.09
CA HIS A 53 -6.20 3.29 11.04
C HIS A 53 -6.91 4.62 10.86
N PRO A 54 -8.08 4.67 10.22
CA PRO A 54 -8.87 5.90 10.16
C PRO A 54 -9.26 6.38 11.56
N LYS A 55 -9.29 7.70 11.75
CA LYS A 55 -9.67 8.33 13.02
C LYS A 55 -11.06 8.96 12.95
N LYS A 56 -11.74 8.91 14.09
CA LYS A 56 -12.93 9.73 14.38
C LYS A 56 -12.70 10.47 15.69
N SER A 57 -12.86 11.79 15.67
CA SER A 57 -12.65 12.64 16.84
C SER A 57 -11.28 12.42 17.52
N GLY A 58 -10.23 12.24 16.72
CA GLY A 58 -8.85 12.07 17.19
C GLY A 58 -8.47 10.67 17.68
N LYS A 59 -9.40 9.70 17.67
CA LYS A 59 -9.14 8.31 18.10
C LYS A 59 -9.28 7.34 16.92
N ARG A 60 -8.49 6.26 16.91
CA ARG A 60 -8.61 5.18 15.93
C ARG A 60 -10.00 4.55 15.99
N ALA A 61 -10.61 4.33 14.83
CA ALA A 61 -11.81 3.53 14.76
C ALA A 61 -11.45 2.04 14.74
N GLY A 62 -11.90 1.30 15.74
CA GLY A 62 -11.69 -0.14 15.79
C GLY A 62 -12.39 -0.88 14.64
N HIS A 63 -11.75 -1.94 14.14
CA HIS A 63 -12.25 -2.83 13.08
C HIS A 63 -12.47 -2.16 11.72
N LYS A 64 -11.87 -0.99 11.52
CA LYS A 64 -11.93 -0.20 10.28
C LYS A 64 -10.56 0.06 9.67
N GLU A 65 -9.54 -0.61 10.20
CA GLU A 65 -8.19 -0.59 9.67
C GLU A 65 -8.13 -1.14 8.24
N LEU A 66 -7.35 -0.47 7.40
CA LEU A 66 -6.98 -0.96 6.08
C LEU A 66 -5.67 -1.73 6.21
N LYS A 67 -5.64 -2.94 5.63
CA LYS A 67 -4.41 -3.72 5.57
C LYS A 67 -3.63 -3.35 4.33
N ILE A 68 -2.36 -3.03 4.51
CA ILE A 68 -1.43 -2.69 3.46
C ILE A 68 -0.37 -3.77 3.41
N HIS A 69 -0.23 -4.42 2.25
CA HIS A 69 0.71 -5.52 2.08
C HIS A 69 1.66 -5.23 0.92
N TYR A 70 2.96 -5.42 1.16
CA TYR A 70 3.96 -5.41 0.09
C TYR A 70 3.78 -6.63 -0.81
N ILE A 71 3.81 -6.41 -2.12
CA ILE A 71 3.71 -7.46 -3.13
C ILE A 71 5.06 -7.59 -3.82
N ILE A 72 5.57 -8.81 -3.84
CA ILE A 72 6.67 -9.24 -4.70
C ILE A 72 6.17 -10.49 -5.40
N GLU A 73 6.07 -10.41 -6.71
CA GLU A 73 5.57 -11.48 -7.56
C GLU A 73 6.61 -11.88 -8.57
N GLU A 74 6.65 -13.18 -8.86
CA GLU A 74 7.54 -13.77 -9.84
C GLU A 74 6.74 -14.52 -10.89
N GLU A 75 7.13 -14.39 -12.15
CA GLU A 75 6.48 -15.11 -13.25
C GLU A 75 6.99 -16.55 -13.31
N VAL A 76 6.15 -17.51 -12.89
CA VAL A 76 6.47 -18.94 -12.92
C VAL A 76 5.53 -19.61 -13.90
N LYS A 77 6.09 -20.15 -15.00
CA LYS A 77 5.33 -20.84 -16.06
C LYS A 77 4.18 -19.98 -16.62
N GLY A 78 4.45 -18.69 -16.87
CA GLY A 78 3.50 -17.74 -17.43
C GLY A 78 2.41 -17.25 -16.46
N ARG A 79 2.55 -17.52 -15.16
CA ARG A 79 1.63 -17.03 -14.11
C ARG A 79 2.41 -16.26 -13.06
N TRP A 80 1.87 -15.11 -12.65
CA TRP A 80 2.41 -14.35 -11.54
C TRP A 80 2.08 -15.03 -10.21
N VAL A 81 3.11 -15.35 -9.43
CA VAL A 81 2.99 -16.00 -8.13
C VAL A 81 3.57 -15.08 -7.07
N ARG A 82 2.74 -14.74 -6.07
CA ARG A 82 3.17 -13.94 -4.92
C ARG A 82 4.13 -14.74 -4.05
N ARG A 83 5.30 -14.16 -3.79
CA ARG A 83 6.32 -14.75 -2.92
C ARG A 83 6.06 -14.37 -1.46
N GLN A 84 6.46 -15.24 -0.54
CA GLN A 84 6.32 -15.03 0.90
C GLN A 84 7.62 -14.47 1.47
N PHE A 85 7.53 -13.67 2.53
CA PHE A 85 8.72 -13.27 3.29
C PHE A 85 9.38 -14.49 3.92
N LEU A 86 10.71 -14.46 4.01
CA LEU A 86 11.44 -15.44 4.81
C LEU A 86 11.04 -15.29 6.29
N LYS A 87 11.06 -16.39 7.04
CA LYS A 87 10.71 -16.35 8.47
C LYS A 87 11.77 -15.65 9.32
N GLU A 88 13.04 -15.77 8.92
CA GLU A 88 14.20 -15.20 9.60
C GLU A 88 14.95 -14.34 8.58
N GLY A 89 15.34 -13.12 8.96
CA GLY A 89 15.97 -12.15 8.04
C GLY A 89 15.10 -11.76 6.83
N GLY A 90 13.81 -12.09 6.85
CA GLY A 90 12.87 -11.77 5.78
C GLY A 90 12.45 -10.31 5.75
N LEU A 91 12.68 -9.59 6.83
CA LEU A 91 12.29 -8.21 6.98
C LEU A 91 13.24 -7.49 7.95
N GLU A 92 13.92 -6.47 7.43
CA GLU A 92 15.00 -5.82 8.15
C GLU A 92 14.96 -4.29 7.94
N SER A 93 15.49 -3.53 8.89
CA SER A 93 15.63 -2.08 8.78
C SER A 93 16.80 -1.57 9.60
N GLU A 94 17.47 -0.52 9.11
CA GLU A 94 18.43 0.29 9.89
C GLU A 94 17.76 1.47 10.60
N THR A 95 16.46 1.69 10.36
CA THR A 95 15.76 2.83 10.96
C THR A 95 15.45 2.54 12.44
N GLU A 96 15.61 3.54 13.30
CA GLU A 96 15.18 3.41 14.69
C GLU A 96 13.64 3.32 14.76
N LYS A 97 13.14 2.45 15.65
CA LYS A 97 11.71 2.36 15.96
C LYS A 97 11.18 3.67 16.54
N GLY A 98 9.93 4.01 16.23
CA GLY A 98 9.32 5.23 16.77
C GLY A 98 8.02 5.66 16.07
N LEU A 99 7.36 6.66 16.66
CA LEU A 99 6.04 7.17 16.24
C LEU A 99 6.06 8.29 15.20
N ASP A 100 7.24 8.86 14.95
CA ASP A 100 7.45 9.83 13.88
C ASP A 100 8.95 9.91 13.57
N PRO A 101 9.48 8.99 12.75
CA PRO A 101 10.87 8.99 12.39
C PRO A 101 11.21 10.29 11.63
N LYS A 102 12.20 11.03 12.14
CA LYS A 102 12.65 12.32 11.57
C LYS A 102 13.14 12.23 10.12
N LYS A 103 13.40 11.02 9.63
CA LYS A 103 13.95 10.70 8.30
C LYS A 103 13.06 9.64 7.63
N PRO A 104 13.15 9.47 6.29
CA PRO A 104 12.51 8.35 5.61
C PRO A 104 12.81 7.02 6.28
N VAL A 105 11.81 6.15 6.37
CA VAL A 105 11.97 4.78 6.88
C VAL A 105 12.25 3.85 5.72
N VAL A 106 13.36 3.14 5.80
CA VAL A 106 13.74 2.16 4.78
C VAL A 106 13.55 0.75 5.34
N LEU A 107 12.75 -0.05 4.66
CA LEU A 107 12.57 -1.47 4.96
C LEU A 107 13.15 -2.31 3.83
N VAL A 108 13.86 -3.37 4.17
CA VAL A 108 14.29 -4.38 3.19
C VAL A 108 13.51 -5.66 3.45
N THR A 109 12.76 -6.11 2.46
CA THR A 109 12.08 -7.40 2.48
C THR A 109 12.85 -8.41 1.65
N THR A 110 13.10 -9.58 2.22
CA THR A 110 13.64 -10.75 1.52
C THR A 110 12.55 -11.82 1.40
N VAL A 111 12.26 -12.23 0.17
CA VAL A 111 11.23 -13.25 -0.11
C VAL A 111 11.82 -14.60 -0.48
N THR A 112 10.97 -15.65 -0.48
CA THR A 112 11.27 -16.94 -1.11
C THR A 112 11.80 -16.75 -2.53
N GLY A 113 12.95 -17.33 -2.85
CA GLY A 113 13.71 -17.03 -4.07
C GLY A 113 14.79 -15.95 -3.87
N GLU A 114 15.00 -15.51 -2.63
CA GLU A 114 16.07 -14.61 -2.18
C GLU A 114 16.14 -13.27 -2.93
N THR A 115 15.00 -12.83 -3.47
CA THR A 115 14.87 -11.49 -4.03
C THR A 115 14.72 -10.50 -2.89
N LYS A 116 15.54 -9.45 -2.90
CA LYS A 116 15.54 -8.37 -1.90
C LYS A 116 14.97 -7.10 -2.51
N VAL A 117 13.97 -6.53 -1.83
CA VAL A 117 13.32 -5.29 -2.24
C VAL A 117 13.37 -4.30 -1.09
N GLU A 118 13.87 -3.11 -1.39
CA GLU A 118 13.88 -1.95 -0.51
C GLU A 118 12.58 -1.15 -0.71
N TRP A 119 11.96 -0.75 0.40
CA TRP A 119 10.75 0.06 0.46
C TRP A 119 11.05 1.32 1.27
N THR A 120 11.18 2.45 0.58
CA THR A 120 11.40 3.75 1.24
C THR A 120 10.06 4.42 1.50
N HIS A 121 9.75 4.66 2.77
CA HIS A 121 8.52 5.32 3.22
C HIS A 121 8.84 6.76 3.60
N VAL A 122 8.06 7.69 3.04
CA VAL A 122 8.16 9.12 3.32
C VAL A 122 6.77 9.64 3.67
N VAL A 123 6.64 10.28 4.83
CA VAL A 123 5.38 10.90 5.25
C VAL A 123 5.50 12.41 5.15
N ALA A 124 4.58 13.04 4.42
CA ALA A 124 4.53 14.48 4.26
C ALA A 124 3.07 14.94 4.19
N ARG A 125 2.71 15.92 5.04
CA ARG A 125 1.37 16.54 5.04
C ARG A 125 0.22 15.53 5.12
N GLY A 126 0.38 14.46 5.91
CA GLY A 126 -0.64 13.41 6.08
C GLY A 126 -0.74 12.40 4.93
N LYS A 127 0.09 12.54 3.88
CA LYS A 127 0.23 11.56 2.80
C LYS A 127 1.46 10.69 3.03
N ILE A 128 1.32 9.39 2.79
CA ILE A 128 2.41 8.42 2.85
C ILE A 128 2.81 8.09 1.43
N SER A 129 4.09 8.23 1.10
CA SER A 129 4.65 7.84 -0.19
C SER A 129 5.61 6.67 0.00
N VAL A 130 5.49 5.66 -0.86
CA VAL A 130 6.32 4.44 -0.79
C VAL A 130 6.99 4.20 -2.13
N MET A 131 8.32 4.12 -2.10
CA MET A 131 9.17 3.92 -3.26
C MET A 131 9.85 2.55 -3.18
N PRO A 132 9.49 1.62 -4.08
CA PRO A 132 10.16 0.33 -4.17
C PRO A 132 11.43 0.38 -5.02
N LYS A 133 12.43 -0.40 -4.62
CA LYS A 133 13.66 -0.65 -5.39
C LYS A 133 14.09 -2.10 -5.21
N ILE A 134 14.29 -2.82 -6.30
CA ILE A 134 14.91 -4.16 -6.23
C ILE A 134 16.41 -3.97 -5.97
N LEU A 135 16.89 -4.50 -4.85
CA LEU A 135 18.31 -4.48 -4.49
C LEU A 135 19.05 -5.68 -5.08
N GLU A 136 18.43 -6.84 -4.99
CA GLU A 136 19.02 -8.11 -5.41
C GLU A 136 17.94 -9.02 -5.98
N LYS A 137 18.24 -9.68 -7.09
CA LYS A 137 17.36 -10.65 -7.75
C LYS A 137 18.17 -11.90 -8.06
N LYS A 138 17.88 -13.00 -7.37
CA LYS A 138 18.58 -14.30 -7.56
C LYS A 138 17.87 -15.29 -8.49
N THR A 139 16.71 -14.89 -9.02
CA THR A 139 15.94 -15.68 -9.99
C THR A 139 16.15 -15.14 -11.40
N GLU A 140 16.04 -15.99 -12.42
CA GLU A 140 16.01 -15.58 -13.82
C GLU A 140 14.62 -15.09 -14.25
N ASN A 141 13.57 -15.52 -13.56
CA ASN A 141 12.18 -15.20 -13.88
C ASN A 141 11.91 -13.70 -13.77
N LYS A 142 10.88 -13.19 -14.48
CA LYS A 142 10.45 -11.81 -14.30
C LYS A 142 9.93 -11.57 -12.89
N VAL A 143 10.21 -10.41 -12.34
CA VAL A 143 9.80 -10.00 -11.00
C VAL A 143 9.10 -8.67 -11.10
N ARG A 144 7.93 -8.57 -10.47
CA ARG A 144 7.19 -7.32 -10.32
C ARG A 144 6.89 -7.06 -8.86
N VAL A 145 6.84 -5.78 -8.51
CA VAL A 145 6.65 -5.33 -7.13
C VAL A 145 5.50 -4.34 -7.04
N GLY A 146 4.84 -4.29 -5.89
CA GLY A 146 3.67 -3.47 -5.72
C GLY A 146 3.18 -3.43 -4.27
N MET A 147 2.01 -2.85 -4.08
CA MET A 147 1.35 -2.76 -2.78
C MET A 147 -0.15 -3.09 -2.92
N GLU A 148 -0.66 -3.91 -2.02
CA GLU A 148 -2.08 -4.24 -1.93
C GLU A 148 -2.71 -3.49 -0.76
N PHE A 149 -3.77 -2.75 -1.05
CA PHE A 149 -4.59 -2.03 -0.09
C PHE A 149 -5.90 -2.79 0.04
N ALA A 150 -6.03 -3.58 1.10
CA ALA A 150 -7.21 -4.36 1.40
C ALA A 150 -8.12 -3.59 2.34
N LEU A 151 -9.27 -3.17 1.82
CA LEU A 151 -10.31 -2.54 2.62
C LEU A 151 -10.93 -3.57 3.58
N PRO A 152 -11.28 -3.15 4.81
CA PRO A 152 -12.07 -3.99 5.69
C PRO A 152 -13.47 -4.17 5.11
N ARG A 153 -14.24 -5.05 5.73
CA ARG A 153 -15.66 -5.15 5.40
C ARG A 153 -16.36 -3.83 5.76
N LEU A 154 -16.86 -3.11 4.76
CA LEU A 154 -17.44 -1.78 4.94
C LEU A 154 -18.84 -1.88 5.55
N TYR A 155 -19.68 -2.75 4.98
CA TYR A 155 -21.03 -2.99 5.46
C TYR A 155 -21.33 -4.49 5.65
N ARG A 156 -22.12 -4.78 6.67
CA ARG A 156 -22.74 -6.10 6.89
C ARG A 156 -24.25 -5.95 6.68
N PHE A 157 -24.79 -6.82 5.85
CA PHE A 157 -26.21 -7.07 5.71
C PHE A 157 -26.49 -8.49 6.20
N GLN A 158 -27.61 -8.70 6.88
CA GLN A 158 -28.01 -10.02 7.38
C GLN A 158 -28.61 -10.87 6.26
N GLU A 159 -29.35 -10.21 5.37
CA GLU A 159 -29.94 -10.77 4.14
C GLU A 159 -29.56 -9.86 2.96
N GLU A 160 -29.83 -10.30 1.74
CA GLU A 160 -29.60 -9.49 0.55
C GLU A 160 -30.48 -8.23 0.59
N PRO A 161 -29.89 -7.02 0.61
CA PRO A 161 -30.67 -5.80 0.75
C PRO A 161 -31.47 -5.52 -0.53
N THR A 162 -32.70 -5.04 -0.38
CA THR A 162 -33.44 -4.50 -1.52
C THR A 162 -32.70 -3.28 -2.09
N GLY A 163 -32.90 -2.95 -3.36
CA GLY A 163 -32.26 -1.78 -3.99
C GLY A 163 -32.52 -0.46 -3.25
N ARG A 164 -33.70 -0.30 -2.61
CA ARG A 164 -34.03 0.87 -1.79
C ARG A 164 -33.22 0.91 -0.49
N GLU A 165 -33.09 -0.22 0.20
CA GLU A 165 -32.29 -0.33 1.43
C GLU A 165 -30.81 -0.12 1.16
N LEU A 166 -30.31 -0.70 0.06
CA LEU A 166 -28.94 -0.53 -0.39
C LEU A 166 -28.66 0.95 -0.66
N LYS A 167 -29.48 1.60 -1.50
CA LYS A 167 -29.32 3.03 -1.82
C LYS A 167 -29.42 3.93 -0.59
N LYS A 168 -30.26 3.60 0.39
CA LYS A 168 -30.35 4.35 1.64
C LYS A 168 -29.05 4.27 2.45
N LYS A 169 -28.36 3.12 2.42
CA LYS A 169 -27.19 2.85 3.26
C LYS A 169 -25.87 3.23 2.61
N VAL A 170 -25.73 3.04 1.30
CA VAL A 170 -24.47 3.28 0.56
C VAL A 170 -24.65 4.27 -0.59
N GLY A 171 -25.75 5.04 -0.58
CA GLY A 171 -26.11 5.96 -1.67
C GLY A 171 -25.09 7.07 -1.93
N SER A 172 -24.36 7.48 -0.88
CA SER A 172 -23.28 8.47 -0.91
C SER A 172 -21.92 7.88 -1.28
N ASP A 173 -21.78 6.56 -1.22
CA ASP A 173 -20.49 5.89 -1.32
C ASP A 173 -20.10 5.64 -2.77
N TYR A 174 -18.83 5.88 -3.10
CA TYR A 174 -18.34 5.74 -4.46
C TYR A 174 -16.87 5.33 -4.54
N ILE A 175 -16.53 4.74 -5.68
CA ILE A 175 -15.16 4.71 -6.21
C ILE A 175 -15.08 5.76 -7.31
N LYS A 176 -14.10 6.63 -7.24
CA LYS A 176 -13.72 7.53 -8.32
C LYS A 176 -12.31 7.18 -8.73
N ALA A 177 -12.06 7.08 -10.02
CA ALA A 177 -10.76 6.68 -10.54
C ALA A 177 -10.41 7.46 -11.81
N LYS A 178 -9.12 7.66 -12.05
CA LYS A 178 -8.60 8.24 -13.29
C LYS A 178 -8.00 7.13 -14.15
N ARG A 179 -8.61 6.84 -15.31
CA ARG A 179 -8.19 5.71 -16.16
C ARG A 179 -6.82 5.95 -16.79
N LEU A 180 -6.01 4.90 -16.89
CA LEU A 180 -4.73 4.99 -17.60
C LEU A 180 -4.88 5.16 -19.11
N LYS A 181 -5.87 4.51 -19.73
CA LYS A 181 -6.06 4.48 -21.19
C LYS A 181 -6.26 5.87 -21.82
N ASP A 182 -7.03 6.73 -21.16
CA ASP A 182 -7.45 8.02 -21.71
C ASP A 182 -7.39 9.19 -20.71
N GLY A 183 -6.93 8.94 -19.49
CA GLY A 183 -6.83 9.95 -18.43
C GLY A 183 -8.18 10.46 -17.92
N LYS A 184 -9.32 9.91 -18.38
CA LYS A 184 -10.65 10.37 -17.97
C LYS A 184 -10.98 9.88 -16.57
N SER A 185 -11.68 10.73 -15.81
CA SER A 185 -12.24 10.35 -14.53
C SER A 185 -13.54 9.58 -14.71
N VAL A 186 -13.65 8.47 -14.01
CA VAL A 186 -14.88 7.68 -13.90
C VAL A 186 -15.28 7.60 -12.43
N ARG A 187 -16.58 7.64 -12.15
CA ARG A 187 -17.13 7.48 -10.81
C ARG A 187 -18.22 6.43 -10.85
N VAL A 188 -18.16 5.51 -9.90
CA VAL A 188 -19.12 4.41 -9.73
C VAL A 188 -19.60 4.43 -8.29
N LYS A 189 -20.93 4.50 -8.07
CA LYS A 189 -21.48 4.39 -6.72
C LYS A 189 -21.65 2.93 -6.32
N PHE A 190 -21.57 2.67 -5.02
CA PHE A 190 -21.63 1.30 -4.49
C PHE A 190 -22.97 0.58 -4.72
N HIS A 191 -24.04 1.31 -5.02
CA HIS A 191 -25.36 0.75 -5.31
C HIS A 191 -25.71 0.71 -6.81
N GLU A 192 -24.82 1.20 -7.68
CA GLU A 192 -25.07 1.32 -9.12
C GLU A 192 -24.46 0.16 -9.92
N VAL A 193 -23.53 -0.60 -9.35
CA VAL A 193 -22.85 -1.69 -10.06
C VAL A 193 -22.94 -2.95 -9.23
N GLU A 194 -23.49 -4.00 -9.84
CA GLU A 194 -23.57 -5.31 -9.22
C GLU A 194 -22.18 -5.95 -9.11
N ASP A 195 -21.32 -5.90 -10.14
CA ASP A 195 -20.02 -6.59 -10.05
C ASP A 195 -18.78 -6.01 -10.77
N ASP A 196 -18.86 -5.35 -11.93
CA ASP A 196 -17.66 -5.21 -12.77
C ASP A 196 -17.11 -3.78 -12.96
N VAL A 197 -16.58 -3.19 -11.89
CA VAL A 197 -15.67 -2.02 -12.01
C VAL A 197 -14.37 -2.35 -12.75
N THR A 198 -14.10 -3.62 -13.03
CA THR A 198 -12.86 -4.11 -13.65
C THR A 198 -13.01 -4.31 -15.16
N SER A 199 -14.18 -4.02 -15.73
CA SER A 199 -14.41 -4.14 -17.17
C SER A 199 -13.52 -3.18 -17.96
N GLU A 200 -13.25 -3.49 -19.22
CA GLU A 200 -12.48 -2.62 -20.12
C GLU A 200 -13.09 -1.21 -20.25
N GLU A 201 -14.42 -1.11 -20.13
CA GLU A 201 -15.13 0.16 -20.16
C GLU A 201 -14.76 1.02 -18.94
N PHE A 202 -14.61 0.41 -17.77
CA PHE A 202 -14.25 1.06 -16.52
C PHE A 202 -12.73 1.04 -16.30
N LEU A 203 -12.22 0.07 -15.54
CA LEU A 203 -10.84 0.03 -15.05
C LEU A 203 -10.03 -1.16 -15.56
N GLY A 204 -10.40 -1.79 -16.67
CA GLY A 204 -9.71 -2.98 -17.21
C GLY A 204 -8.23 -2.74 -17.56
N GLU A 205 -7.86 -1.53 -17.97
CA GLU A 205 -6.45 -1.11 -18.16
C GLU A 205 -5.81 -0.51 -16.89
N GLY A 206 -6.56 -0.45 -15.80
CA GLY A 206 -6.15 0.13 -14.53
C GLY A 206 -6.26 1.65 -14.46
N ALA A 207 -5.95 2.17 -13.28
CA ALA A 207 -6.04 3.58 -12.95
C ALA A 207 -4.68 4.17 -12.55
N SER A 208 -4.55 5.49 -12.72
CA SER A 208 -3.45 6.27 -12.14
C SER A 208 -3.76 6.81 -10.76
N GLU A 209 -5.04 6.89 -10.41
CA GLU A 209 -5.54 7.43 -9.15
C GLU A 209 -6.87 6.75 -8.83
N ILE A 210 -7.07 6.40 -7.56
CA ILE A 210 -8.33 5.90 -7.04
C ILE A 210 -8.65 6.62 -5.72
N GLU A 211 -9.87 7.12 -5.62
CA GLU A 211 -10.50 7.63 -4.42
C GLU A 211 -11.68 6.73 -4.05
N VAL A 212 -11.71 6.24 -2.82
CA VAL A 212 -12.84 5.50 -2.25
C VAL A 212 -13.47 6.34 -1.15
N LYS A 213 -14.66 6.87 -1.39
CA LYS A 213 -15.46 7.57 -0.38
C LYS A 213 -16.49 6.62 0.21
N SER A 214 -16.50 6.46 1.52
CA SER A 214 -17.50 5.61 2.17
C SER A 214 -17.80 6.01 3.61
N GLU A 215 -19.08 6.02 3.98
CA GLU A 215 -19.50 6.10 5.39
C GLU A 215 -19.00 4.89 6.20
N GLY A 216 -18.77 3.75 5.54
CA GLY A 216 -18.12 2.57 6.10
C GLY A 216 -16.68 2.81 6.56
N ILE A 217 -16.05 3.90 6.10
CA ILE A 217 -14.73 4.42 6.51
C ILE A 217 -14.91 5.78 7.20
N LEU A 218 -15.95 5.89 8.04
CA LEU A 218 -16.24 7.07 8.87
C LEU A 218 -16.54 8.34 8.06
N GLY A 219 -16.96 8.18 6.81
CA GLY A 219 -17.22 9.29 5.90
C GLY A 219 -15.93 9.89 5.32
N ASN A 220 -14.77 9.25 5.48
CA ASN A 220 -13.51 9.70 4.88
C ASN A 220 -13.34 9.15 3.45
N SER A 221 -12.41 9.77 2.72
CA SER A 221 -11.90 9.28 1.43
C SER A 221 -10.58 8.55 1.65
N VAL A 222 -10.44 7.34 1.11
CA VAL A 222 -9.14 6.68 0.96
C VAL A 222 -8.64 7.00 -0.44
N VAL A 223 -7.51 7.68 -0.53
CA VAL A 223 -6.93 8.12 -1.80
C VAL A 223 -5.64 7.33 -2.04
N ILE A 224 -5.50 6.78 -3.24
CA ILE A 224 -4.29 6.11 -3.73
C ILE A 224 -3.93 6.73 -5.07
N GLU A 225 -2.72 7.27 -5.16
CA GLU A 225 -2.20 7.99 -6.30
C GLU A 225 -0.92 7.33 -6.77
N ASN A 226 -0.80 7.09 -8.08
CA ASN A 226 0.53 6.93 -8.67
C ASN A 226 1.36 8.18 -8.36
N GLY A 227 2.67 7.99 -8.29
CA GLY A 227 3.62 9.10 -8.34
C GLY A 227 3.59 9.83 -9.68
N ARG A 228 4.75 10.04 -10.29
CA ARG A 228 4.79 10.78 -11.57
C ARG A 228 4.32 9.90 -12.74
N ASP A 229 4.17 10.51 -13.93
CA ASP A 229 3.65 9.84 -15.12
C ASP A 229 4.23 8.44 -15.32
N LYS A 230 3.35 7.44 -15.44
CA LYS A 230 3.68 6.02 -15.63
C LYS A 230 4.50 5.38 -14.49
N ALA A 231 4.37 5.85 -13.24
CA ALA A 231 4.99 5.23 -12.06
C ALA A 231 4.51 3.78 -11.83
N GLY A 232 3.30 3.45 -12.26
CA GLY A 232 2.71 2.15 -12.08
C GLY A 232 1.27 2.11 -12.56
N ARG A 233 0.52 1.13 -12.07
CA ARG A 233 -0.89 0.90 -12.37
C ARG A 233 -1.62 0.47 -11.12
N ILE A 234 -2.80 1.05 -10.88
CA ILE A 234 -3.69 0.66 -9.79
C ILE A 234 -4.82 -0.19 -10.39
N ASP A 235 -4.95 -1.42 -9.92
CA ASP A 235 -6.02 -2.34 -10.25
C ASP A 235 -7.01 -2.45 -9.10
N VAL A 236 -8.30 -2.60 -9.41
CA VAL A 236 -9.33 -2.92 -8.43
C VAL A 236 -9.66 -4.40 -8.56
N LYS A 237 -9.76 -5.10 -7.45
CA LYS A 237 -10.20 -6.50 -7.40
C LYS A 237 -11.36 -6.64 -6.43
N THR A 238 -12.51 -6.98 -6.97
CA THR A 238 -13.74 -7.26 -6.24
C THR A 238 -13.96 -8.77 -6.14
N LYS A 239 -14.66 -9.23 -5.09
CA LYS A 239 -15.14 -10.62 -4.95
C LYS A 239 -16.65 -10.63 -4.70
N GLY A 240 -17.35 -9.70 -5.34
CA GLY A 240 -18.75 -9.33 -5.10
C GLY A 240 -18.90 -7.81 -4.96
N PRO A 241 -20.05 -7.35 -4.43
CA PRO A 241 -20.40 -5.93 -4.44
C PRO A 241 -19.43 -5.02 -3.69
N LEU A 242 -19.27 -3.79 -4.19
CA LEU A 242 -18.33 -2.80 -3.65
C LEU A 242 -18.56 -2.45 -2.17
N TYR A 243 -19.81 -2.53 -1.70
CA TYR A 243 -20.16 -2.26 -0.30
C TYR A 243 -19.68 -3.33 0.69
N ASN A 244 -19.21 -4.48 0.20
CA ASN A 244 -18.73 -5.54 1.07
C ASN A 244 -17.24 -5.32 1.40
N SER A 245 -16.35 -5.76 0.52
CA SER A 245 -14.91 -5.48 0.57
C SER A 245 -14.31 -5.66 -0.82
N PHE A 246 -13.25 -4.91 -1.10
CA PHE A 246 -12.47 -5.04 -2.31
C PHE A 246 -11.02 -4.64 -2.03
N ARG A 247 -10.14 -4.99 -2.96
CA ARG A 247 -8.73 -4.68 -2.88
C ARG A 247 -8.34 -3.74 -3.99
N MET A 248 -7.42 -2.84 -3.69
CA MET A 248 -6.75 -2.02 -4.69
C MET A 248 -5.29 -2.45 -4.70
N THR A 249 -4.77 -2.75 -5.87
CA THR A 249 -3.39 -3.22 -6.02
C THR A 249 -2.65 -2.25 -6.90
N TRP A 250 -1.68 -1.56 -6.33
CA TRP A 250 -0.72 -0.79 -7.11
C TRP A 250 0.45 -1.69 -7.51
N MET A 251 0.72 -1.81 -8.81
CA MET A 251 1.92 -2.45 -9.33
C MET A 251 2.84 -1.39 -9.92
N ALA A 252 4.09 -1.39 -9.47
CA ALA A 252 5.11 -0.48 -9.95
C ALA A 252 5.45 -0.77 -11.42
N ASN A 253 5.82 0.28 -12.15
CA ASN A 253 6.42 0.12 -13.46
C ASN A 253 7.86 -0.41 -13.30
N GLU A 254 8.09 -1.64 -13.76
CA GLU A 254 9.37 -2.35 -13.63
C GLU A 254 10.55 -1.53 -14.20
N GLU A 255 10.34 -0.81 -15.31
CA GLU A 255 11.37 0.01 -15.96
C GLU A 255 11.78 1.25 -15.15
N LYS A 256 10.97 1.63 -14.15
CA LYS A 256 11.18 2.83 -13.34
C LYS A 256 11.54 2.54 -11.89
N LEU A 257 11.68 1.28 -11.50
CA LEU A 257 12.00 0.89 -10.12
C LEU A 257 13.28 1.57 -9.62
N GLY A 258 13.27 2.03 -8.37
CA GLY A 258 14.39 2.76 -7.77
C GLY A 258 14.60 4.18 -8.30
N THR A 259 13.82 4.66 -9.28
CA THR A 259 13.82 6.07 -9.66
C THR A 259 12.92 6.88 -8.73
N LYS A 260 13.25 8.17 -8.56
CA LYS A 260 12.46 9.11 -7.76
C LYS A 260 11.00 9.30 -8.24
N ASP A 261 10.70 8.82 -9.44
CA ASP A 261 9.41 8.98 -10.11
C ASP A 261 8.49 7.76 -9.92
N CYS A 262 9.03 6.62 -9.44
CA CYS A 262 8.29 5.38 -9.23
C CYS A 262 7.92 5.20 -7.75
N PHE A 263 6.79 5.77 -7.36
CA PHE A 263 6.23 5.60 -6.03
C PHE A 263 4.70 5.54 -6.09
N VAL A 264 4.10 5.07 -5.00
CA VAL A 264 2.67 5.21 -4.73
C VAL A 264 2.49 6.13 -3.53
N THR A 265 1.48 6.98 -3.58
CA THR A 265 1.06 7.80 -2.46
C THR A 265 -0.32 7.36 -1.99
N PHE A 266 -0.55 7.34 -0.69
CA PHE A 266 -1.86 7.06 -0.12
C PHE A 266 -2.14 7.88 1.14
N ALA A 267 -3.43 8.13 1.39
CA ALA A 267 -3.90 8.89 2.54
C ALA A 267 -5.37 8.58 2.87
N VAL A 268 -5.78 9.01 4.07
CA VAL A 268 -7.20 9.16 4.45
C VAL A 268 -7.48 10.67 4.52
N GLU A 269 -8.47 11.15 3.78
CA GLU A 269 -8.85 12.57 3.64
C GLU A 269 -10.30 12.85 4.05
#